data_AF-A0A834YHP1-F1
#
_entry.id   AF-A0A834YHP1-F1
#
_cell.length_a   1.000
_cell.length_b   1.000
_cell.length_c   1.000
_cell.angle_alpha   90.00
_cell.angle_beta   90.00
_cell.angle_gamma   90.00
#
_symmetry.space_group_name_H-M   'P 1'
#
loop_
_entity.id
_entity.type
_entity.pdbx_description
1 polymer ?
#
loop_
_entity_poly.entity_id
_entity_poly.type
_entity_poly.pdbx_seq_one_letter_code
_entity_poly.pdbx_strand_id
1 'polypeptide(L)'
;MADAFEDEAEQTVSIHEYLKDVEEQELEADLVLGGDEGNECTYSKGYMKRQAIFSCLTCTPGGNAGVCTACSLSCHDGHEIVELWTKRNFRCDCGNSKFGEFYCKLLADKDTENVENSYNQNFKGSYCTCERPYPDPDAEEQVEMIQCCICEDWFHEDHLGLESSGEIPRNEEGEPLYEDFICKACAVVCSFLTVYPESFWASISQHDAPVNTNKEKNVLGNAPSACASSENIDTGNCSYHSPEMGGIITKDEINTVSVDNGVLLGENSEKNTGLNQCSQNSVLGGKCVIGVDLQVAPLVLEKKKPMFLSKNWRDFLCRCGTCVDFYSQKGIGFLIEREDSIVEYEKMAKQKREEKLQQQEGVELNLLNKMGHVEKMEILSGIADMKNEIQSFLETFDSSKPITSADVHQVFENLAKKRRHVLFKRSFRCAFGTDWKVTGFGFGKAILGMWMQD
;
A
#
# COMPACT_ATOMS: atom_id res chain seq x y z
N MET A 1 -3.01 -4.72 55.27
CA MET A 1 -3.28 -4.04 53.99
C MET A 1 -3.56 -5.14 53.01
N ALA A 2 -4.85 -5.35 52.72
CA ALA A 2 -5.29 -6.38 51.81
C ALA A 2 -5.18 -5.84 50.39
N ASP A 3 -4.59 -6.69 49.55
CA ASP A 3 -4.40 -6.57 48.11
C ASP A 3 -5.73 -6.27 47.44
N ALA A 4 -5.82 -5.12 46.77
CA ALA A 4 -6.91 -4.79 45.88
C ALA A 4 -6.47 -5.27 44.49
N PHE A 5 -6.85 -6.49 44.14
CA PHE A 5 -6.93 -6.88 42.74
C PHE A 5 -8.00 -5.98 42.12
N GLU A 6 -7.57 -5.01 41.32
CA GLU A 6 -8.45 -4.36 40.36
C GLU A 6 -8.95 -5.47 39.44
N ASP A 7 -10.24 -5.82 39.57
CA ASP A 7 -10.95 -6.60 38.56
C ASP A 7 -10.77 -5.86 37.23
N GLU A 8 -9.94 -6.41 36.34
CA GLU A 8 -9.94 -6.03 34.92
C GLU A 8 -11.37 -6.22 34.43
N ALA A 9 -12.11 -5.12 34.32
CA ALA A 9 -13.43 -5.14 33.71
C ALA A 9 -13.25 -5.70 32.29
N GLU A 10 -13.79 -6.89 32.04
CA GLU A 10 -13.79 -7.49 30.71
C GLU A 10 -14.24 -6.43 29.70
N GLN A 11 -13.39 -6.15 28.72
CA GLN A 11 -13.66 -5.15 27.70
C GLN A 11 -14.91 -5.60 26.92
N THR A 12 -15.99 -4.83 27.04
CA THR A 12 -17.26 -5.13 26.38
C THR A 12 -17.43 -4.23 25.17
N VAL A 13 -17.78 -4.83 24.03
CA VAL A 13 -17.99 -4.15 22.75
C VAL A 13 -19.40 -4.44 22.26
N SER A 14 -20.05 -3.48 21.62
CA SER A 14 -21.35 -3.74 20.99
C SER A 14 -21.18 -4.57 19.72
N ILE A 15 -22.22 -5.32 19.34
CA ILE A 15 -22.19 -6.11 18.11
C ILE A 15 -21.98 -5.25 16.85
N HIS A 16 -22.42 -3.98 16.87
CA HIS A 16 -22.26 -3.06 15.74
C HIS A 16 -20.81 -2.59 15.64
N GLU A 17 -20.18 -2.26 16.77
CA GLU A 17 -18.75 -1.93 16.82
C GLU A 17 -17.92 -3.14 16.36
N TYR A 18 -18.18 -4.34 16.89
CA TYR A 18 -17.48 -5.55 16.46
C TYR A 18 -17.57 -5.82 14.95
N LEU A 19 -18.77 -5.71 14.37
CA LEU A 19 -18.95 -5.91 12.92
C LEU A 19 -18.21 -4.84 12.10
N LYS A 20 -18.25 -3.59 12.55
CA LYS A 20 -17.55 -2.50 11.91
C LYS A 20 -16.03 -2.71 11.98
N ASP A 21 -15.51 -3.12 13.13
CA ASP A 21 -14.09 -3.38 13.35
C ASP A 21 -13.61 -4.55 12.47
N VAL A 22 -14.39 -5.62 12.35
CA VAL A 22 -14.09 -6.74 11.43
C VAL A 22 -14.08 -6.25 9.98
N GLU A 23 -15.06 -5.45 9.57
CA GLU A 23 -15.11 -4.91 8.20
C GLU A 23 -13.91 -4.00 7.88
N GLU A 24 -13.49 -3.18 8.85
CA GLU A 24 -12.35 -2.28 8.74
C GLU A 24 -11.03 -3.06 8.65
N GLN A 25 -10.85 -4.08 9.48
CA GLN A 25 -9.68 -4.99 9.44
C GLN A 25 -9.61 -5.79 8.13
N GLU A 26 -10.74 -6.31 7.65
CA GLU A 26 -10.78 -7.01 6.35
C GLU A 26 -10.45 -6.06 5.20
N LEU A 27 -10.96 -4.83 5.24
CA LEU A 27 -10.63 -3.82 4.23
C LEU A 27 -9.14 -3.50 4.26
N GLU A 28 -8.55 -3.26 5.43
CA GLU A 28 -7.12 -3.02 5.57
C GLU A 28 -6.29 -4.17 4.98
N ALA A 29 -6.61 -5.41 5.35
CA ALA A 29 -5.94 -6.59 4.80
C ALA A 29 -6.05 -6.67 3.27
N ASP A 30 -7.23 -6.38 2.70
CA ASP A 30 -7.41 -6.32 1.25
C ASP A 30 -6.51 -5.26 0.60
N LEU A 31 -6.40 -4.07 1.19
CA LEU A 31 -5.55 -2.98 0.68
C LEU A 31 -4.07 -3.37 0.68
N VAL A 32 -3.60 -4.01 1.75
CA VAL A 32 -2.21 -4.48 1.86
C VAL A 32 -1.91 -5.61 0.87
N LEU A 33 -2.80 -6.61 0.81
CA LEU A 33 -2.63 -7.81 -0.01
C LEU A 33 -3.02 -7.60 -1.48
N GLY A 34 -3.51 -6.41 -1.85
CA GLY A 34 -3.87 -6.09 -3.22
C GLY A 34 -5.14 -6.81 -3.68
N GLY A 35 -6.01 -7.17 -2.74
CA GLY A 35 -7.18 -8.02 -2.93
C GLY A 35 -6.84 -9.42 -3.45
N ASP A 36 -5.63 -9.93 -3.16
CA ASP A 36 -5.28 -11.33 -3.43
C ASP A 36 -5.77 -12.21 -2.28
N GLU A 37 -6.65 -13.16 -2.59
CA GLU A 37 -7.22 -14.09 -1.61
C GLU A 37 -6.22 -15.16 -1.14
N GLY A 38 -5.04 -15.25 -1.75
CA GLY A 38 -4.04 -16.24 -1.37
C GLY A 38 -4.37 -17.67 -1.82
N ASN A 39 -5.23 -17.82 -2.82
CA ASN A 39 -5.65 -19.13 -3.33
C ASN A 39 -4.70 -19.72 -4.38
N GLU A 40 -4.02 -18.87 -5.17
CA GLU A 40 -3.17 -19.29 -6.29
C GLU A 40 -1.80 -18.61 -6.27
N CYS A 41 -0.75 -19.35 -6.60
CA CYS A 41 0.59 -18.77 -6.74
C CYS A 41 0.63 -17.76 -7.88
N THR A 42 1.12 -16.55 -7.62
CA THR A 42 1.19 -15.46 -8.60
C THR A 42 2.27 -15.63 -9.66
N TYR A 43 3.12 -16.66 -9.57
CA TYR A 43 4.24 -16.86 -10.51
C TYR A 43 3.81 -16.89 -11.98
N SER A 44 2.66 -17.50 -12.29
CA SER A 44 2.11 -17.58 -13.65
C SER A 44 1.61 -16.22 -14.17
N LYS A 45 1.36 -15.26 -13.29
CA LYS A 45 0.99 -13.87 -13.63
C LYS A 45 2.20 -13.04 -14.07
N GLY A 46 3.41 -13.61 -14.05
CA GLY A 46 4.65 -12.95 -14.46
C GLY A 46 5.14 -11.93 -13.45
N TYR A 47 5.88 -10.93 -13.93
CA TYR A 47 6.33 -9.80 -13.13
C TYR A 47 5.17 -8.80 -12.98
N MET A 48 4.55 -8.81 -11.80
CA MET A 48 3.41 -7.94 -11.51
C MET A 48 3.90 -6.52 -11.22
N LYS A 49 3.15 -5.51 -11.69
CA LYS A 49 3.46 -4.10 -11.41
C LYS A 49 3.61 -3.85 -9.91
N ARG A 50 2.67 -4.38 -9.13
CA ARG A 50 2.71 -4.42 -7.67
C ARG A 50 2.01 -5.67 -7.14
N GLN A 51 2.58 -6.30 -6.12
CA GLN A 51 1.96 -7.40 -5.38
C GLN A 51 2.56 -7.48 -3.97
N ALA A 52 1.76 -7.91 -2.98
CA ALA A 52 2.27 -8.22 -1.66
C ALA A 52 3.28 -9.37 -1.71
N ILE A 53 4.44 -9.15 -1.09
CA ILE A 53 5.55 -10.10 -1.03
C ILE A 53 5.95 -10.35 0.42
N PHE A 54 6.35 -11.58 0.68
CA PHE A 54 6.79 -12.07 1.97
C PHE A 54 8.20 -12.67 1.83
N SER A 55 9.06 -12.48 2.83
CA SER A 55 10.32 -13.21 2.94
C SER A 55 10.19 -14.31 3.99
N CYS A 56 10.65 -15.51 3.67
CA CYS A 56 10.69 -16.61 4.65
C CYS A 56 12.10 -16.74 5.22
N LEU A 57 12.31 -16.29 6.45
CA LEU A 57 13.61 -16.32 7.12
C LEU A 57 14.05 -17.75 7.48
N THR A 58 13.09 -18.66 7.68
CA THR A 58 13.38 -20.09 7.88
C THR A 58 13.96 -20.75 6.62
N CYS A 59 13.41 -20.45 5.44
CA CYS A 59 13.85 -21.08 4.18
C CYS A 59 15.05 -20.37 3.57
N THR A 60 15.05 -19.04 3.59
CA THR A 60 16.04 -18.20 2.93
C THR A 60 16.55 -17.11 3.88
N PRO A 61 17.31 -17.49 4.94
CA PRO A 61 17.82 -16.52 5.93
C PRO A 61 18.76 -15.48 5.33
N GLY A 62 19.32 -15.76 4.13
CA GLY A 62 20.11 -14.80 3.37
C GLY A 62 19.30 -13.66 2.74
N GLY A 63 17.97 -13.69 2.81
CA GLY A 63 17.08 -12.66 2.28
C GLY A 63 17.20 -12.47 0.77
N ASN A 64 17.32 -13.57 0.03
CA ASN A 64 17.52 -13.57 -1.42
C ASN A 64 16.33 -14.13 -2.20
N ALA A 65 15.18 -14.34 -1.55
CA ALA A 65 13.95 -14.84 -2.17
C ALA A 65 12.71 -14.16 -1.57
N GLY A 66 11.67 -13.99 -2.38
CA GLY A 66 10.36 -13.51 -1.95
C GLY A 66 9.24 -14.41 -2.44
N VAL A 67 8.21 -14.60 -1.63
CA VAL A 67 7.04 -15.45 -1.94
C VAL A 67 5.76 -14.62 -1.91
N CYS A 68 4.80 -14.97 -2.76
CA CYS A 68 3.50 -14.29 -2.81
C CYS A 68 2.57 -14.74 -1.67
N THR A 69 1.47 -14.01 -1.46
CA THR A 69 0.43 -14.29 -0.45
C THR A 69 -0.01 -15.76 -0.42
N ALA A 70 -0.33 -16.36 -1.56
CA ALA A 70 -0.76 -17.76 -1.57
C ALA A 70 0.33 -18.75 -1.09
N CYS A 71 1.60 -18.44 -1.38
CA CYS A 71 2.71 -19.30 -0.98
C CYS A 71 3.08 -19.10 0.49
N SER A 72 2.98 -17.89 1.04
CA SER A 72 3.17 -17.68 2.47
C SER A 72 2.16 -18.51 3.27
N LEU A 73 0.89 -18.53 2.85
CA LEU A 73 -0.19 -19.28 3.50
C LEU A 73 -0.13 -20.80 3.26
N SER A 74 0.24 -21.26 2.06
CA SER A 74 0.15 -22.70 1.72
C SER A 74 1.47 -23.47 1.83
N CYS A 75 2.58 -22.82 1.49
CA CYS A 75 3.89 -23.46 1.38
C CYS A 75 4.77 -23.19 2.60
N HIS A 76 4.63 -22.02 3.20
CA HIS A 76 5.46 -21.53 4.30
C HIS A 76 4.67 -21.35 5.60
N ASP A 77 3.51 -22.00 5.71
CA ASP A 77 2.74 -22.07 6.94
C ASP A 77 3.60 -22.62 8.10
N GLY A 78 3.55 -21.93 9.25
CA GLY A 78 4.36 -22.26 10.42
C GLY A 78 5.85 -21.90 10.34
N HIS A 79 6.30 -21.20 9.29
CA HIS A 79 7.67 -20.67 9.24
C HIS A 79 7.75 -19.24 9.77
N GLU A 80 8.97 -18.79 10.07
CA GLU A 80 9.25 -17.38 10.33
C GLU A 80 9.19 -16.59 9.01
N ILE A 81 8.17 -15.74 8.89
CA ILE A 81 7.90 -14.93 7.71
C ILE A 81 7.89 -13.45 8.08
N VAL A 82 8.48 -12.65 7.22
CA VAL A 82 8.43 -11.19 7.27
C VAL A 82 7.57 -10.70 6.11
N GLU A 83 6.56 -9.89 6.41
CA GLU A 83 5.77 -9.19 5.41
C GLU A 83 6.55 -7.99 4.87
N LEU A 84 6.71 -7.92 3.54
CA LEU A 84 7.48 -6.87 2.87
C LEU A 84 6.59 -5.85 2.18
N TRP A 85 5.27 -5.93 2.41
CA TRP A 85 4.25 -5.14 1.72
C TRP A 85 4.31 -5.34 0.21
N THR A 86 3.72 -4.41 -0.53
CA THR A 86 3.73 -4.46 -2.00
C THR A 86 5.12 -4.15 -2.57
N LYS A 87 5.59 -5.01 -3.49
CA LYS A 87 6.85 -4.84 -4.21
C LYS A 87 6.62 -4.72 -5.71
N ARG A 88 7.46 -3.91 -6.36
CA ARG A 88 7.36 -3.61 -7.78
C ARG A 88 8.07 -4.61 -8.66
N ASN A 89 7.46 -4.93 -9.79
CA ASN A 89 8.00 -5.83 -10.83
C ASN A 89 8.59 -7.11 -10.23
N PHE A 90 7.86 -7.75 -9.31
CA PHE A 90 8.32 -8.93 -8.59
C PHE A 90 7.58 -10.17 -9.08
N ARG A 91 8.22 -11.33 -9.07
CA ARG A 91 7.64 -12.64 -9.38
C ARG A 91 7.96 -13.64 -8.28
N CYS A 92 6.98 -14.42 -7.84
CA CYS A 92 7.13 -15.33 -6.69
C CYS A 92 8.27 -16.36 -6.87
N ASP A 93 9.23 -16.40 -5.95
CA ASP A 93 10.37 -17.32 -5.99
C ASP A 93 10.07 -18.71 -5.41
N CYS A 94 8.93 -18.89 -4.72
CA CYS A 94 8.63 -20.11 -3.96
C CYS A 94 8.92 -21.39 -4.76
N GLY A 95 9.80 -22.25 -4.26
CA GLY A 95 10.12 -23.54 -4.88
C GLY A 95 11.02 -23.49 -6.12
N ASN A 96 11.64 -22.35 -6.43
CA ASN A 96 12.75 -22.30 -7.38
C ASN A 96 14.07 -22.73 -6.73
N SER A 97 15.21 -22.60 -7.43
CA SER A 97 16.52 -23.07 -6.95
C SER A 97 16.93 -22.53 -5.57
N LYS A 98 16.37 -21.38 -5.17
CA LYS A 98 16.65 -20.72 -3.88
C LYS A 98 16.07 -21.48 -2.69
N PHE A 99 15.18 -22.44 -2.93
CA PHE A 99 14.54 -23.27 -1.90
C PHE A 99 15.07 -24.72 -1.89
N GLY A 100 16.23 -24.97 -2.52
CA GLY A 100 16.86 -26.29 -2.53
C GLY A 100 16.01 -27.31 -3.30
N GLU A 101 15.71 -28.44 -2.67
CA GLU A 101 14.88 -29.51 -3.27
C GLU A 101 13.37 -29.31 -3.05
N PHE A 102 12.96 -28.23 -2.39
CA PHE A 102 11.55 -27.93 -2.15
C PHE A 102 10.89 -27.38 -3.42
N TYR A 103 9.68 -27.88 -3.72
CA TYR A 103 8.84 -27.38 -4.80
C TYR A 103 7.59 -26.72 -4.24
N CYS A 104 7.12 -25.66 -4.90
CA CYS A 104 5.89 -24.98 -4.53
C CYS A 104 4.68 -25.92 -4.69
N LYS A 105 3.87 -26.02 -3.63
CA LYS A 105 2.67 -26.88 -3.60
C LYS A 105 1.58 -26.42 -4.58
N LEU A 106 1.57 -25.14 -4.91
CA LEU A 106 0.54 -24.51 -5.76
C LEU A 106 0.93 -24.46 -7.24
N LEU A 107 2.24 -24.36 -7.53
CA LEU A 107 2.74 -24.36 -8.91
C LEU A 107 4.18 -24.88 -8.94
N ALA A 108 4.36 -26.13 -9.39
CA ALA A 108 5.66 -26.79 -9.36
C ALA A 108 6.60 -26.34 -10.49
N ASP A 109 6.07 -26.05 -11.67
CA ASP A 109 6.88 -25.73 -12.85
C ASP A 109 7.23 -24.24 -12.88
N LYS A 110 8.51 -23.94 -12.64
CA LYS A 110 9.07 -22.60 -12.57
C LYS A 110 10.48 -22.58 -13.16
N ASP A 111 10.85 -21.44 -13.73
CA ASP A 111 12.21 -21.08 -14.07
C ASP A 111 13.13 -21.23 -12.85
N THR A 112 14.38 -21.63 -13.10
CA THR A 112 15.37 -21.86 -12.05
C THR A 112 15.52 -20.65 -11.13
N GLU A 113 15.54 -19.43 -11.70
CA GLU A 113 15.63 -18.17 -10.98
C GLU A 113 14.84 -17.07 -11.71
N ASN A 114 14.33 -16.10 -10.95
CA ASN A 114 13.68 -14.91 -11.47
C ASN A 114 14.69 -13.77 -11.57
N VAL A 115 15.31 -13.59 -12.73
CA VAL A 115 16.46 -12.68 -12.91
C VAL A 115 16.13 -11.19 -12.74
N GLU A 116 14.88 -10.78 -12.92
CA GLU A 116 14.47 -9.37 -12.74
C GLU A 116 14.04 -9.03 -11.30
N ASN A 117 13.93 -10.03 -10.42
CA ASN A 117 13.61 -9.76 -9.02
C ASN A 117 14.75 -8.97 -8.35
N SER A 118 14.37 -7.97 -7.53
CA SER A 118 15.30 -7.17 -6.74
C SER A 118 15.09 -7.42 -5.25
N TYR A 119 16.19 -7.50 -4.51
CA TYR A 119 16.21 -7.83 -3.09
C TYR A 119 17.01 -6.77 -2.32
N ASN A 120 16.37 -6.07 -1.40
CA ASN A 120 17.03 -5.14 -0.47
C ASN A 120 17.17 -5.80 0.91
N GLN A 121 17.64 -5.05 1.92
CA GLN A 121 17.83 -5.58 3.27
C GLN A 121 16.54 -6.07 3.96
N ASN A 122 15.35 -5.61 3.53
CA ASN A 122 14.08 -6.00 4.15
C ASN A 122 13.82 -7.49 4.04
N PHE A 123 14.34 -8.13 2.99
CA PHE A 123 14.22 -9.57 2.82
C PHE A 123 14.96 -10.37 3.91
N LYS A 124 15.86 -9.74 4.67
CA LYS A 124 16.51 -10.33 5.85
C LYS A 124 15.82 -9.94 7.16
N GLY A 125 14.73 -9.18 7.08
CA GLY A 125 14.07 -8.58 8.24
C GLY A 125 14.81 -7.37 8.80
N SER A 126 15.74 -6.75 8.08
CA SER A 126 16.44 -5.52 8.51
C SER A 126 15.97 -4.31 7.71
N TYR A 127 15.90 -3.15 8.37
CA TYR A 127 15.31 -1.94 7.82
C TYR A 127 16.15 -0.71 8.15
N CYS A 128 15.89 0.37 7.39
CA CYS A 128 16.43 1.69 7.62
C CYS A 128 17.96 1.74 7.53
N THR A 129 18.56 2.92 7.66
CA THR A 129 20.02 3.07 7.72
C THR A 129 20.64 2.52 9.02
N CYS A 130 19.81 2.15 10.00
CA CYS A 130 20.27 1.54 11.25
C CYS A 130 20.33 0.01 11.21
N GLU A 131 19.83 -0.62 10.15
CA GLU A 131 19.87 -2.08 9.93
C GLU A 131 19.19 -2.90 11.05
N ARG A 132 18.27 -2.29 11.79
CA ARG A 132 17.54 -2.95 12.88
C ARG A 132 16.37 -3.77 12.35
N PRO A 133 15.97 -4.84 13.08
CA PRO A 133 14.78 -5.59 12.73
C PRO A 133 13.50 -4.85 13.04
N TYR A 134 12.40 -5.29 12.44
CA TYR A 134 11.05 -4.83 12.78
C TYR A 134 10.11 -6.02 12.98
N PRO A 135 9.40 -6.12 14.11
CA PRO A 135 9.50 -5.23 15.28
C PRO A 135 10.89 -5.30 15.95
N ASP A 136 11.38 -4.17 16.45
CA ASP A 136 12.69 -4.09 17.13
C ASP A 136 12.55 -4.61 18.57
N PRO A 137 13.18 -5.73 18.95
CA PRO A 137 13.04 -6.31 20.29
C PRO A 137 13.65 -5.42 21.39
N ASP A 138 14.53 -4.49 21.01
CA ASP A 138 15.18 -3.57 21.95
C ASP A 138 14.44 -2.21 22.05
N ALA A 139 13.36 -2.01 21.29
CA ALA A 139 12.58 -0.78 21.33
C ALA A 139 11.47 -0.85 22.38
N GLU A 140 11.35 0.21 23.19
CA GLU A 140 10.27 0.34 24.18
C GLU A 140 8.89 0.44 23.50
N GLU A 141 8.83 1.14 22.37
CA GLU A 141 7.64 1.29 21.54
C GLU A 141 8.03 1.15 20.06
N GLN A 142 7.18 0.48 19.29
CA GLN A 142 7.36 0.37 17.84
C GLN A 142 6.85 1.65 17.18
N VAL A 143 7.69 2.27 16.36
CA VAL A 143 7.37 3.51 15.66
C VAL A 143 6.98 3.24 14.21
N GLU A 144 6.08 4.06 13.68
CA GLU A 144 5.73 4.04 12.26
C GLU A 144 6.98 4.29 11.39
N MET A 145 7.10 3.53 10.30
CA MET A 145 8.19 3.68 9.33
C MET A 145 7.64 4.18 8.00
N ILE A 146 8.47 4.90 7.26
CA ILE A 146 8.10 5.48 5.95
C ILE A 146 8.84 4.73 4.85
N GLN A 147 8.10 4.24 3.85
CA GLN A 147 8.69 3.54 2.71
C GLN A 147 9.18 4.52 1.63
N CYS A 148 10.42 4.34 1.16
CA CYS A 148 10.90 5.06 -0.01
C CYS A 148 10.33 4.50 -1.31
N CYS A 149 9.67 5.33 -2.11
CA CYS A 149 9.07 4.93 -3.38
C CYS A 149 10.10 4.59 -4.49
N ILE A 150 11.41 4.73 -4.24
CA ILE A 150 12.46 4.34 -5.21
C ILE A 150 13.05 2.99 -4.87
N CYS A 151 13.65 2.85 -3.67
CA CYS A 151 14.34 1.61 -3.26
C CYS A 151 13.44 0.62 -2.50
N GLU A 152 12.18 0.98 -2.23
CA GLU A 152 11.21 0.18 -1.46
C GLU A 152 11.73 -0.27 -0.10
N ASP A 153 12.65 0.48 0.48
CA ASP A 153 13.16 0.29 1.84
C ASP A 153 12.38 1.18 2.81
N TRP A 154 12.29 0.78 4.06
CA TRP A 154 11.55 1.45 5.12
C TRP A 154 12.51 2.21 6.05
N PHE A 155 12.11 3.41 6.47
CA PHE A 155 12.95 4.28 7.27
C PHE A 155 12.20 4.78 8.50
N HIS A 156 12.88 4.78 9.65
CA HIS A 156 12.44 5.50 10.84
C HIS A 156 12.47 7.01 10.58
N GLU A 157 11.51 7.74 11.13
CA GLU A 157 11.41 9.20 10.98
C GLU A 157 12.69 9.94 11.42
N ASP A 158 13.30 9.50 12.51
CA ASP A 158 14.55 10.08 13.05
C ASP A 158 15.77 9.85 12.14
N HIS A 159 15.71 8.88 11.24
CA HIS A 159 16.81 8.49 10.37
C HIS A 159 16.67 9.02 8.94
N LEU A 160 15.67 9.86 8.65
CA LEU A 160 15.49 10.48 7.34
C LEU A 160 16.58 11.52 7.01
N GLY A 161 17.30 12.01 8.03
CA GLY A 161 18.35 13.00 7.89
C GLY A 161 17.81 14.40 7.59
N LEU A 162 16.66 14.73 8.18
CA LEU A 162 16.10 16.08 8.19
C LEU A 162 17.01 17.03 9.00
N GLU A 163 17.12 18.29 8.57
CA GLU A 163 17.78 19.33 9.37
C GLU A 163 16.91 19.62 10.61
N SER A 164 17.46 20.20 11.69
CA SER A 164 16.74 20.40 12.97
C SER A 164 15.46 21.26 12.90
N SER A 165 15.13 21.83 11.74
CA SER A 165 13.90 22.58 11.44
C SER A 165 13.05 21.94 10.34
N GLY A 166 13.44 20.77 9.83
CA GLY A 166 12.71 20.03 8.82
C GLY A 166 11.80 19.03 9.49
N GLU A 167 10.49 19.24 9.38
CA GLU A 167 9.48 18.31 9.85
C GLU A 167 8.89 17.53 8.68
N ILE A 168 8.38 16.34 8.97
CA ILE A 168 7.63 15.55 7.99
C ILE A 168 6.30 16.29 7.75
N PRO A 169 5.92 16.60 6.49
CA PRO A 169 4.70 17.35 6.21
C PRO A 169 3.45 16.59 6.66
N ARG A 170 2.81 17.05 7.74
CA ARG A 170 1.57 16.49 8.30
C ARG A 170 0.53 17.60 8.52
N ASN A 171 -0.76 17.26 8.52
CA ASN A 171 -1.85 18.20 8.88
C ASN A 171 -2.03 18.30 10.40
N GLU A 172 -3.03 19.07 10.85
CA GLU A 172 -3.32 19.29 12.28
C GLU A 172 -3.75 17.99 12.98
N GLU A 173 -4.29 17.04 12.23
CA GLU A 173 -4.69 15.71 12.67
C GLU A 173 -3.54 14.68 12.65
N GLY A 174 -2.35 15.07 12.20
CA GLY A 174 -1.17 14.19 12.10
C GLY A 174 -1.11 13.34 10.82
N GLU A 175 -2.06 13.48 9.89
CA GLU A 175 -2.07 12.78 8.61
C GLU A 175 -1.03 13.35 7.64
N PRO A 176 -0.38 12.51 6.81
CA PRO A 176 0.62 12.95 5.85
C PRO A 176 0.03 13.85 4.75
N LEU A 177 0.70 14.98 4.49
CA LEU A 177 0.38 15.91 3.38
C LEU A 177 1.08 15.53 2.05
N TYR A 178 1.82 14.43 2.05
CA TYR A 178 2.55 13.90 0.91
C TYR A 178 1.95 12.56 0.46
N GLU A 179 2.22 12.17 -0.78
CA GLU A 179 1.81 10.88 -1.36
C GLU A 179 2.97 9.90 -1.42
N ASP A 180 4.16 10.36 -1.84
CA ASP A 180 5.36 9.52 -1.95
C ASP A 180 6.54 10.18 -1.23
N PHE A 181 7.40 9.33 -0.68
CA PHE A 181 8.65 9.71 -0.02
C PHE A 181 9.86 9.18 -0.79
N ILE A 182 10.89 10.00 -0.99
CA ILE A 182 12.18 9.59 -1.55
C ILE A 182 13.27 9.80 -0.50
N CYS A 183 13.97 8.73 -0.12
CA CYS A 183 15.03 8.78 0.86
C CYS A 183 16.23 9.58 0.36
N LYS A 184 17.06 10.05 1.30
CA LYS A 184 18.27 10.82 1.04
C LYS A 184 19.22 10.19 0.01
N ALA A 185 19.35 8.87 0.00
CA ALA A 185 20.19 8.16 -0.95
C ALA A 185 19.60 8.20 -2.37
N CYS A 186 18.29 7.95 -2.51
CA CYS A 186 17.60 7.94 -3.79
C CYS A 186 17.37 9.35 -4.36
N ALA A 187 17.34 10.37 -3.52
CA ALA A 187 17.22 11.78 -3.95
C ALA A 187 18.33 12.22 -4.91
N VAL A 188 19.52 11.59 -4.85
CA VAL A 188 20.62 11.87 -5.79
C VAL A 188 20.23 11.49 -7.22
N VAL A 189 19.66 10.29 -7.39
CA VAL A 189 19.17 9.78 -8.68
C VAL A 189 17.96 10.60 -9.16
N CYS A 190 17.13 11.05 -8.22
CA CYS A 190 15.91 11.80 -8.48
C CYS A 190 16.10 13.33 -8.41
N SER A 191 17.34 13.82 -8.47
CA SER A 191 17.65 15.25 -8.41
C SER A 191 16.95 16.07 -9.51
N PHE A 192 16.64 15.45 -10.66
CA PHE A 192 15.85 16.06 -11.73
C PHE A 192 14.46 16.51 -11.28
N LEU A 193 13.91 15.96 -10.19
CA LEU A 193 12.61 16.39 -9.69
C LEU A 193 12.64 17.85 -9.21
N THR A 194 13.81 18.39 -8.84
CA THR A 194 13.99 19.79 -8.41
C THR A 194 13.67 20.83 -9.48
N VAL A 195 13.56 20.42 -10.75
CA VAL A 195 13.19 21.31 -11.86
C VAL A 195 11.67 21.51 -11.99
N TYR A 196 10.87 20.70 -11.28
CA TYR A 196 9.41 20.82 -11.31
C TYR A 196 8.91 21.92 -10.35
N PRO A 197 7.72 22.50 -10.62
CA PRO A 197 7.18 23.62 -9.83
C PRO A 197 6.95 23.30 -8.35
N GLU A 198 6.74 24.34 -7.52
CA GLU A 198 6.53 24.18 -6.07
C GLU A 198 5.33 23.27 -5.71
N SER A 199 4.29 23.24 -6.55
CA SER A 199 3.11 22.36 -6.38
C SER A 199 3.44 20.86 -6.39
N PHE A 200 4.66 20.49 -6.78
CA PHE A 200 5.18 19.13 -6.81
C PHE A 200 5.62 18.64 -5.41
N TRP A 201 5.88 19.56 -4.48
CA TRP A 201 6.35 19.26 -3.14
C TRP A 201 5.22 19.36 -2.13
N ALA A 202 5.24 18.49 -1.12
CA ALA A 202 4.34 18.64 0.01
C ALA A 202 4.73 19.88 0.82
N SER A 203 3.77 20.79 1.01
CA SER A 203 3.99 22.02 1.78
C SER A 203 4.07 21.71 3.27
N ILE A 204 5.11 22.22 3.93
CA ILE A 204 5.13 22.32 5.39
C ILE A 204 4.31 23.57 5.74
N SER A 205 3.23 23.42 6.51
CA SER A 205 2.51 24.56 7.08
C SER A 205 3.49 25.35 7.92
N GLN A 206 3.96 26.49 7.44
CA GLN A 206 4.68 27.41 8.29
C GLN A 206 3.68 27.93 9.31
N HIS A 207 3.82 27.52 10.57
CA HIS A 207 3.21 28.27 11.66
C HIS A 207 3.79 29.68 11.60
N ASP A 208 3.03 30.59 11.01
CA ASP A 208 3.35 32.01 10.96
C ASP A 208 3.63 32.50 12.39
N ALA A 209 4.76 33.19 12.53
CA ALA A 209 5.13 33.90 13.75
C ALA A 209 3.95 34.75 14.27
N PRO A 210 3.76 34.86 15.60
CA PRO A 210 2.57 35.49 16.13
C PRO A 210 2.52 36.96 15.69
N VAL A 211 1.46 37.28 14.94
CA VAL A 211 1.04 38.65 14.63
C VAL A 211 0.78 39.34 15.96
N ASN A 212 1.76 40.13 16.40
CA ASN A 212 1.64 40.92 17.61
C ASN A 212 0.78 42.16 17.28
N THR A 213 -0.54 42.02 17.38
CA THR A 213 -1.44 43.15 17.42
C THR A 213 -1.28 43.86 18.76
N ASN A 214 -0.60 45.00 18.77
CA ASN A 214 -0.83 46.04 19.78
C ASN A 214 -0.68 47.42 19.13
N LYS A 215 -1.84 48.06 18.88
CA LYS A 215 -1.95 49.50 18.69
C LYS A 215 -2.28 50.13 20.03
N GLU A 216 -1.47 51.11 20.46
CA GLU A 216 -1.88 52.42 21.02
C GLU A 216 -0.61 53.24 21.32
N LYS A 217 -0.30 54.25 20.51
CA LYS A 217 -0.62 55.71 20.62
C LYS A 217 0.31 56.53 21.55
N ASN A 218 1.15 57.32 20.88
CA ASN A 218 1.49 58.73 21.13
C ASN A 218 2.47 59.09 22.28
N VAL A 219 3.64 59.68 21.94
CA VAL A 219 4.01 61.10 22.16
C VAL A 219 5.50 61.35 21.81
N LEU A 220 5.72 62.52 21.21
CA LEU A 220 6.91 63.22 20.72
C LEU A 220 8.08 63.38 21.74
N GLY A 221 9.34 63.31 21.26
CA GLY A 221 10.46 63.97 21.94
C GLY A 221 11.89 63.50 21.61
N ASN A 222 12.54 64.25 20.71
CA ASN A 222 13.97 64.66 20.73
C ASN A 222 15.10 63.65 20.40
N ALA A 223 15.76 63.92 19.25
CA ALA A 223 17.20 63.74 19.00
C ALA A 223 18.03 64.73 19.87
N PRO A 224 19.39 64.71 19.94
CA PRO A 224 20.38 64.17 18.98
C PRO A 224 21.68 63.54 19.55
N SER A 225 22.54 62.99 18.66
CA SER A 225 24.03 63.05 18.63
C SER A 225 24.58 61.90 17.74
N ALA A 226 25.04 62.12 16.49
CA ALA A 226 26.40 62.49 16.04
C ALA A 226 27.52 61.52 16.53
N CYS A 227 28.46 60.97 15.74
CA CYS A 227 28.98 61.29 14.40
C CYS A 227 29.90 60.16 13.80
N ALA A 228 30.00 60.15 12.45
CA ALA A 228 31.15 59.89 11.52
C ALA A 228 32.01 58.60 11.66
N SER A 229 32.47 57.91 10.59
CA SER A 229 33.04 58.41 9.30
C SER A 229 33.03 57.36 8.18
N SER A 230 33.31 57.84 6.97
CA SER A 230 33.22 57.27 5.61
C SER A 230 34.52 56.72 5.01
N GLU A 231 34.39 56.18 3.77
CA GLU A 231 35.39 55.94 2.68
C GLU A 231 36.08 54.56 2.64
N ASN A 232 36.43 53.92 1.51
CA ASN A 232 36.10 53.97 0.07
C ASN A 232 36.72 52.69 -0.59
N ILE A 233 36.09 52.18 -1.66
CA ILE A 233 36.61 51.60 -2.93
C ILE A 233 37.93 50.78 -2.91
N ASP A 234 37.92 49.53 -3.44
CA ASP A 234 38.72 49.20 -4.63
C ASP A 234 38.38 47.87 -5.33
N THR A 235 38.49 47.93 -6.67
CA THR A 235 38.27 46.85 -7.65
C THR A 235 39.61 46.21 -8.00
N GLY A 236 39.71 44.88 -8.01
CA GLY A 236 40.96 44.16 -8.31
C GLY A 236 40.75 42.96 -9.22
N ASN A 237 41.07 43.15 -10.50
CA ASN A 237 41.17 42.13 -11.55
C ASN A 237 42.44 41.27 -11.36
N CYS A 238 42.40 39.96 -11.62
CA CYS A 238 43.61 39.19 -11.95
C CYS A 238 43.31 37.95 -12.83
N SER A 239 43.88 38.02 -14.02
CA SER A 239 44.07 36.98 -15.03
C SER A 239 45.05 35.90 -14.54
N TYR A 240 44.82 34.64 -14.96
CA TYR A 240 45.91 33.68 -15.16
C TYR A 240 45.72 32.89 -16.46
N HIS A 241 46.80 32.89 -17.23
CA HIS A 241 47.01 32.19 -18.49
C HIS A 241 47.24 30.68 -18.30
N SER A 242 46.87 29.96 -19.37
CA SER A 242 47.10 28.60 -19.90
C SER A 242 48.29 27.75 -19.36
N PRO A 243 48.29 26.43 -19.66
CA PRO A 243 48.91 26.01 -20.93
C PRO A 243 48.16 24.91 -21.71
N GLU A 244 48.28 24.98 -23.04
CA GLU A 244 47.88 23.96 -24.02
C GLU A 244 49.00 22.93 -24.28
N MET A 245 48.60 21.69 -24.61
CA MET A 245 49.25 20.75 -25.55
C MET A 245 48.25 19.59 -25.72
N GLY A 246 47.77 19.10 -26.87
CA GLY A 246 48.15 19.12 -28.28
C GLY A 246 48.07 17.67 -28.78
N GLY A 247 47.14 17.30 -29.69
CA GLY A 247 47.12 15.94 -30.26
C GLY A 247 45.91 15.45 -31.06
N ILE A 248 45.92 15.75 -32.38
CA ILE A 248 45.58 14.87 -33.53
C ILE A 248 44.10 14.55 -33.89
N ILE A 249 43.86 14.76 -35.19
CA ILE A 249 42.66 14.63 -36.03
C ILE A 249 42.48 13.19 -36.54
N THR A 250 41.23 12.69 -36.63
CA THR A 250 40.72 11.99 -37.84
C THR A 250 39.23 12.24 -38.01
N LYS A 251 38.87 12.80 -39.17
CA LYS A 251 37.51 12.88 -39.73
C LYS A 251 37.14 11.53 -40.36
N ASP A 252 35.86 11.18 -40.34
CA ASP A 252 35.22 10.50 -41.47
C ASP A 252 33.77 11.01 -41.61
N GLU A 253 33.47 11.44 -42.84
CA GLU A 253 32.16 11.87 -43.35
C GLU A 253 31.44 10.67 -43.98
N ILE A 254 30.11 10.56 -43.87
CA ILE A 254 29.27 9.99 -44.94
C ILE A 254 28.01 10.85 -45.11
N ASN A 255 27.75 11.17 -46.37
CA ASN A 255 26.78 12.13 -46.90
C ASN A 255 25.32 11.65 -46.96
N THR A 256 24.47 12.67 -46.84
CA THR A 256 23.12 12.95 -47.40
C THR A 256 22.64 12.20 -48.64
N VAL A 257 21.31 11.96 -48.72
CA VAL A 257 20.49 12.23 -49.93
C VAL A 257 19.06 12.68 -49.53
N SER A 258 18.62 13.79 -50.12
CA SER A 258 17.28 14.40 -50.04
C SER A 258 16.46 14.05 -51.28
N VAL A 259 15.12 14.08 -51.20
CA VAL A 259 14.25 14.40 -52.35
C VAL A 259 13.12 15.33 -51.90
N ASP A 260 12.95 16.38 -52.69
CA ASP A 260 12.13 17.56 -52.51
C ASP A 260 10.79 17.45 -53.28
N ASN A 261 9.77 18.21 -52.85
CA ASN A 261 8.79 18.89 -53.72
C ASN A 261 7.77 19.65 -52.86
N GLY A 262 7.76 20.98 -53.00
CA GLY A 262 6.93 21.91 -52.23
C GLY A 262 5.61 22.37 -52.87
N VAL A 263 5.09 23.46 -52.29
CA VAL A 263 4.41 24.64 -52.90
C VAL A 263 3.15 25.13 -52.12
N LEU A 264 3.36 26.26 -51.42
CA LEU A 264 2.59 27.52 -51.27
C LEU A 264 1.23 27.69 -50.53
N LEU A 265 1.31 28.64 -49.57
CA LEU A 265 0.47 29.83 -49.27
C LEU A 265 -0.96 29.72 -48.69
N GLY A 266 -1.16 30.44 -47.57
CA GLY A 266 -2.47 30.88 -47.07
C GLY A 266 -2.42 31.47 -45.65
N GLU A 267 -2.43 32.79 -45.54
CA GLU A 267 -2.35 33.59 -44.31
C GLU A 267 -3.68 33.73 -43.51
N ASN A 268 -3.55 34.14 -42.24
CA ASN A 268 -4.42 35.04 -41.44
C ASN A 268 -5.36 34.50 -40.33
N SER A 269 -4.95 34.86 -39.09
CA SER A 269 -5.66 35.65 -38.05
C SER A 269 -6.70 35.04 -37.08
N GLU A 270 -6.33 35.16 -35.79
CA GLU A 270 -7.09 35.62 -34.61
C GLU A 270 -8.13 34.76 -33.83
N LYS A 271 -7.75 34.52 -32.55
CA LYS A 271 -8.50 34.64 -31.27
C LYS A 271 -9.83 33.87 -31.12
N ASN A 272 -9.94 32.94 -30.18
CA ASN A 272 -10.24 33.16 -28.74
C ASN A 272 -10.69 31.86 -28.04
N THR A 273 -10.28 31.72 -26.78
CA THR A 273 -11.00 31.14 -25.62
C THR A 273 -11.57 29.72 -25.65
N GLY A 274 -11.15 28.88 -24.68
CA GLY A 274 -12.00 27.81 -24.14
C GLY A 274 -11.26 26.57 -23.67
N LEU A 275 -11.03 26.46 -22.36
CA LEU A 275 -10.79 25.19 -21.68
C LEU A 275 -11.96 24.23 -21.90
N ASN A 276 -11.70 23.01 -22.39
CA ASN A 276 -11.99 21.72 -21.73
C ASN A 276 -12.08 20.53 -22.72
N GLN A 277 -11.52 19.39 -22.27
CA GLN A 277 -11.63 18.01 -22.77
C GLN A 277 -10.88 17.68 -24.09
N CYS A 278 -10.28 16.51 -24.31
CA CYS A 278 -10.44 15.18 -23.73
C CYS A 278 -9.16 14.34 -24.00
N SER A 279 -9.04 13.23 -23.28
CA SER A 279 -8.25 12.04 -23.56
C SER A 279 -8.13 11.65 -25.04
N GLN A 280 -6.94 11.26 -25.48
CA GLN A 280 -6.59 9.96 -26.08
C GLN A 280 -5.23 10.05 -26.80
N ASN A 281 -4.45 8.97 -26.68
CA ASN A 281 -3.14 8.71 -27.26
C ASN A 281 -2.78 9.48 -28.54
N SER A 282 -1.80 10.37 -28.44
CA SER A 282 -0.96 10.74 -29.58
C SER A 282 0.50 10.87 -29.13
N VAL A 283 1.34 9.95 -29.62
CA VAL A 283 2.79 10.16 -29.68
C VAL A 283 2.99 11.20 -30.76
N LEU A 284 3.19 12.48 -30.40
CA LEU A 284 3.70 13.53 -31.29
C LEU A 284 4.05 14.81 -30.49
N GLY A 285 5.36 15.04 -30.29
CA GLY A 285 5.96 16.39 -30.36
C GLY A 285 5.55 17.47 -29.35
N GLY A 286 5.14 17.12 -28.12
CA GLY A 286 5.01 18.12 -27.05
C GLY A 286 6.37 18.68 -26.62
N LYS A 287 6.48 20.01 -26.47
CA LYS A 287 7.66 20.66 -25.88
C LYS A 287 7.89 20.07 -24.49
N CYS A 288 9.13 19.67 -24.20
CA CYS A 288 9.50 19.11 -22.90
C CYS A 288 9.12 20.09 -21.76
N VAL A 289 8.34 19.63 -20.78
CA VAL A 289 7.91 20.43 -19.61
C VAL A 289 9.11 20.91 -18.80
N ILE A 290 10.15 20.08 -18.72
CA ILE A 290 11.38 20.36 -18.00
C ILE A 290 12.20 21.47 -18.68
N GLY A 291 12.05 21.64 -20.01
CA GLY A 291 12.70 22.72 -20.76
C GLY A 291 14.23 22.70 -20.81
N VAL A 292 14.88 21.76 -20.09
CA VAL A 292 16.34 21.57 -20.03
C VAL A 292 16.72 20.14 -20.41
N ASP A 293 17.93 19.97 -20.91
CA ASP A 293 18.51 18.64 -21.16
C ASP A 293 18.99 18.02 -19.84
N LEU A 294 18.26 17.02 -19.38
CA LEU A 294 18.55 16.27 -18.15
C LEU A 294 19.87 15.48 -18.21
N GLN A 295 20.44 15.24 -19.40
CA GLN A 295 21.71 14.53 -19.54
C GLN A 295 22.93 15.45 -19.40
N VAL A 296 22.76 16.75 -19.64
CA VAL A 296 23.89 17.71 -19.75
C VAL A 296 23.94 18.68 -18.59
N ALA A 297 22.83 18.95 -17.90
CA ALA A 297 22.83 19.80 -16.72
C ALA A 297 23.35 19.02 -15.49
N PRO A 298 24.51 19.36 -14.91
CA PRO A 298 24.80 18.96 -13.55
C PRO A 298 23.86 19.79 -12.69
N LEU A 299 22.68 19.24 -12.39
CA LEU A 299 21.79 19.84 -11.42
C LEU A 299 22.60 19.98 -10.15
N VAL A 300 22.83 21.24 -9.78
CA VAL A 300 23.70 21.63 -8.68
C VAL A 300 23.27 20.79 -7.48
N LEU A 301 24.23 20.03 -6.96
CA LEU A 301 24.08 19.06 -5.87
C LEU A 301 23.84 19.79 -4.53
N GLU A 302 22.96 20.78 -4.51
CA GLU A 302 22.65 21.56 -3.33
C GLU A 302 21.63 20.78 -2.49
N LYS A 303 22.25 19.98 -1.62
CA LYS A 303 21.71 19.25 -0.47
C LYS A 303 20.94 17.96 -0.81
N LYS A 304 21.62 16.85 -0.49
CA LYS A 304 21.10 15.48 -0.32
C LYS A 304 20.01 15.46 0.76
N LYS A 305 18.83 15.96 0.45
CA LYS A 305 17.68 15.95 1.36
C LYS A 305 16.70 14.87 0.94
N PRO A 306 16.01 14.23 1.90
CA PRO A 306 14.81 13.48 1.56
C PRO A 306 13.80 14.37 0.85
N MET A 307 12.93 13.77 0.05
CA MET A 307 11.93 14.48 -0.76
C MET A 307 10.54 13.95 -0.41
N PHE A 308 9.62 14.85 -0.09
CA PHE A 308 8.21 14.54 0.15
C PHE A 308 7.39 15.12 -1.00
N LEU A 309 6.74 14.25 -1.76
CA LEU A 309 6.07 14.58 -3.01
C LEU A 309 4.58 14.76 -2.77
N SER A 310 4.00 15.80 -3.36
CA SER A 310 2.57 16.10 -3.19
C SER A 310 1.67 15.05 -3.85
N LYS A 311 0.38 15.10 -3.55
CA LYS A 311 -0.61 14.23 -4.19
C LYS A 311 -0.63 14.43 -5.70
N ASN A 312 -0.69 13.32 -6.45
CA ASN A 312 -0.67 13.26 -7.91
C ASN A 312 0.61 13.81 -8.57
N TRP A 313 1.74 13.88 -7.85
CA TRP A 313 3.01 14.38 -8.41
C TRP A 313 3.42 13.66 -9.71
N ARG A 314 3.11 12.35 -9.82
CA ARG A 314 3.41 11.52 -11.00
C ARG A 314 2.72 12.02 -12.29
N ASP A 315 1.59 12.72 -12.18
CA ASP A 315 0.87 13.27 -13.33
C ASP A 315 1.60 14.47 -13.96
N PHE A 316 2.45 15.15 -13.18
CA PHE A 316 3.23 16.28 -13.68
C PHE A 316 4.49 15.83 -14.42
N LEU A 317 4.92 14.57 -14.29
CA LEU A 317 6.13 14.07 -14.93
C LEU A 317 6.04 14.16 -16.46
N CYS A 318 7.08 14.73 -17.08
CA CYS A 318 7.19 14.89 -18.52
C CYS A 318 7.33 13.53 -19.22
N ARG A 319 6.48 13.28 -20.21
CA ARG A 319 6.42 12.02 -20.98
C ARG A 319 6.91 12.17 -22.43
N CYS A 320 7.70 13.20 -22.74
CA CYS A 320 8.32 13.32 -24.06
C CYS A 320 9.41 12.24 -24.24
N GLY A 321 9.76 11.91 -25.49
CA GLY A 321 10.71 10.82 -25.80
C GLY A 321 12.03 10.93 -25.05
N THR A 322 12.62 12.13 -24.98
CA THR A 322 13.89 12.36 -24.26
C THR A 322 13.78 12.10 -22.74
N CYS A 323 12.64 12.44 -22.12
CA CYS A 323 12.43 12.19 -20.70
C CYS A 323 12.16 10.70 -20.42
N VAL A 324 11.37 10.04 -21.28
CA VAL A 324 11.12 8.60 -21.18
C VAL A 324 12.42 7.80 -21.32
N ASP A 325 13.27 8.17 -22.28
CA ASP A 325 14.58 7.54 -22.46
C ASP A 325 15.48 7.78 -21.23
N PHE A 326 15.47 8.99 -20.67
CA PHE A 326 16.20 9.31 -19.45
C PHE A 326 15.73 8.45 -18.26
N TYR A 327 14.42 8.34 -18.01
CA TYR A 327 13.89 7.52 -16.91
C TYR A 327 14.28 6.05 -17.07
N SER A 328 14.21 5.53 -18.30
CA SER A 328 14.60 4.17 -18.63
C SER A 328 16.09 3.93 -18.38
N GLN A 329 16.97 4.83 -18.86
CA GLN A 329 18.42 4.74 -18.65
C GLN A 329 18.82 4.82 -17.17
N LYS A 330 18.05 5.55 -16.36
CA LYS A 330 18.25 5.68 -14.91
C LYS A 330 17.60 4.55 -14.09
N GLY A 331 16.87 3.63 -14.73
CA GLY A 331 16.18 2.53 -14.05
C GLY A 331 14.97 2.99 -13.22
N ILE A 332 14.40 4.16 -13.53
CA ILE A 332 13.26 4.76 -12.82
C ILE A 332 12.04 4.97 -13.75
N GLY A 333 11.96 4.18 -14.83
CA GLY A 333 10.84 4.22 -15.78
C GLY A 333 9.47 3.98 -15.13
N PHE A 334 9.43 3.24 -14.02
CA PHE A 334 8.22 2.97 -13.25
C PHE A 334 7.55 4.23 -12.69
N LEU A 335 8.27 5.35 -12.52
CA LEU A 335 7.69 6.60 -12.02
C LEU A 335 6.59 7.17 -12.90
N ILE A 336 6.65 6.92 -14.21
CA ILE A 336 5.62 7.33 -15.16
C ILE A 336 4.54 6.27 -15.36
N GLU A 337 4.67 5.08 -14.77
CA GLU A 337 3.63 4.06 -14.82
C GLU A 337 2.61 4.34 -13.72
N ARG A 338 1.31 4.36 -14.07
CA ARG A 338 0.25 4.67 -13.09
C ARG A 338 0.00 3.48 -12.17
N GLU A 339 0.05 2.28 -12.76
CA GLU A 339 -0.18 0.98 -12.13
C GLU A 339 0.90 0.66 -11.07
N ASP A 340 2.02 1.39 -11.09
CA ASP A 340 3.09 1.31 -10.11
C ASP A 340 2.79 2.09 -8.83
N SER A 341 1.81 3.00 -8.80
CA SER A 341 1.47 3.80 -7.60
C SER A 341 0.78 2.98 -6.50
N ILE A 342 0.91 3.40 -5.22
CA ILE A 342 0.22 2.70 -4.10
C ILE A 342 -1.28 2.94 -4.24
N VAL A 343 -1.67 4.16 -4.60
CA VAL A 343 -3.06 4.56 -4.83
C VAL A 343 -3.76 3.65 -5.85
N GLU A 344 -3.13 3.35 -6.99
CA GLU A 344 -3.75 2.47 -7.98
C GLU A 344 -3.79 1.01 -7.48
N TYR A 345 -2.77 0.55 -6.74
CA TYR A 345 -2.76 -0.78 -6.11
C TYR A 345 -3.93 -0.96 -5.11
N GLU A 346 -4.12 -0.01 -4.21
CA GLU A 346 -5.22 0.02 -3.25
C GLU A 346 -6.59 0.13 -3.93
N LYS A 347 -6.68 0.93 -4.99
CA LYS A 347 -7.91 1.05 -5.78
C LYS A 347 -8.26 -0.28 -6.45
N MET A 348 -7.28 -0.99 -7.01
CA MET A 348 -7.50 -2.33 -7.56
C MET A 348 -7.95 -3.32 -6.48
N ALA A 349 -7.40 -3.24 -5.26
CA ALA A 349 -7.84 -4.06 -4.13
C ALA A 349 -9.31 -3.81 -3.79
N LYS A 350 -9.72 -2.55 -3.66
CA LYS A 350 -11.12 -2.16 -3.41
C LYS A 350 -12.06 -2.68 -4.50
N GLN A 351 -11.66 -2.56 -5.77
CA GLN A 351 -12.45 -3.09 -6.89
C GLN A 351 -12.63 -4.60 -6.80
N LYS A 352 -11.56 -5.36 -6.51
CA LYS A 352 -11.65 -6.82 -6.35
C LYS A 352 -12.55 -7.21 -5.18
N ARG A 353 -12.49 -6.49 -4.06
CA ARG A 353 -13.37 -6.69 -2.90
C ARG A 353 -14.84 -6.49 -3.29
N GLU A 354 -15.16 -5.41 -4.00
CA GLU A 354 -16.52 -5.15 -4.48
C GLU A 354 -17.01 -6.24 -5.44
N GLU A 355 -16.18 -6.66 -6.40
CA GLU A 355 -16.49 -7.75 -7.32
C GLU A 355 -16.75 -9.07 -6.57
N LYS A 356 -16.00 -9.36 -5.51
CA LYS A 356 -16.17 -10.53 -4.67
C LYS A 356 -17.48 -10.49 -3.88
N LEU A 357 -17.79 -9.37 -3.24
CA LEU A 357 -19.06 -9.20 -2.50
C LEU A 357 -20.26 -9.43 -3.42
N GLN A 358 -20.22 -8.87 -4.63
CA GLN A 358 -21.26 -9.10 -5.65
C GLN A 358 -21.34 -10.57 -6.09
N GLN A 359 -20.20 -11.25 -6.23
CA GLN A 359 -20.17 -12.68 -6.56
C GLN A 359 -20.71 -13.54 -5.43
N GLN A 360 -20.37 -13.25 -4.16
CA GLN A 360 -20.86 -14.00 -3.00
C GLN A 360 -22.38 -13.92 -2.88
N GLU A 361 -22.96 -12.72 -3.01
CA GLU A 361 -24.42 -12.55 -3.06
C GLU A 361 -25.05 -13.39 -4.18
N GLY A 362 -24.42 -13.42 -5.36
CA GLY A 362 -24.85 -14.25 -6.48
C GLY A 362 -24.72 -15.76 -6.23
N VAL A 363 -23.65 -16.20 -5.55
CA VAL A 363 -23.40 -17.61 -5.22
C VAL A 363 -24.36 -18.11 -4.16
N GLU A 364 -24.66 -17.33 -3.12
CA GLU A 364 -25.65 -17.68 -2.09
C GLU A 364 -27.04 -17.89 -2.69
N LEU A 365 -27.47 -16.97 -3.56
CA LEU A 365 -28.74 -17.11 -4.30
C LEU A 365 -28.73 -18.35 -5.21
N ASN A 366 -27.61 -18.63 -5.87
CA ASN A 366 -27.46 -19.81 -6.72
C ASN A 366 -27.40 -21.12 -5.94
N LEU A 367 -26.77 -21.16 -4.76
CA LEU A 367 -26.74 -22.30 -3.85
C LEU A 367 -28.16 -22.64 -3.41
N LEU A 368 -28.90 -21.64 -2.91
CA LEU A 368 -30.30 -21.80 -2.56
C LEU A 368 -31.12 -22.28 -3.76
N ASN A 369 -30.81 -21.85 -4.98
CA ASN A 369 -31.53 -22.29 -6.18
C ASN A 369 -31.28 -23.76 -6.55
N LYS A 370 -30.06 -24.29 -6.34
CA LYS A 370 -29.65 -25.66 -6.68
C LYS A 370 -30.19 -26.74 -5.72
N MET A 371 -30.58 -26.37 -4.51
CA MET A 371 -31.08 -27.33 -3.52
C MET A 371 -32.51 -27.80 -3.82
N GLY A 372 -32.87 -29.00 -3.36
CA GLY A 372 -34.26 -29.48 -3.45
C GLY A 372 -35.19 -28.65 -2.55
N HIS A 373 -36.49 -28.60 -2.87
CA HIS A 373 -37.48 -27.81 -2.09
C HIS A 373 -37.47 -28.17 -0.59
N VAL A 374 -37.31 -29.45 -0.25
CA VAL A 374 -37.25 -29.91 1.14
C VAL A 374 -36.02 -29.37 1.85
N GLU A 375 -34.84 -29.46 1.23
CA GLU A 375 -33.58 -28.97 1.80
C GLU A 375 -33.59 -27.45 1.98
N LYS A 376 -34.12 -26.71 0.98
CA LYS A 376 -34.33 -25.25 1.10
C LYS A 376 -35.20 -24.91 2.30
N MET A 377 -36.33 -25.60 2.47
CA MET A 377 -37.25 -25.36 3.57
C MET A 377 -36.61 -25.70 4.93
N GLU A 378 -35.79 -26.74 5.02
CA GLU A 378 -35.09 -27.08 6.27
C GLU A 378 -34.01 -26.06 6.62
N ILE A 379 -33.26 -25.54 5.65
CA ILE A 379 -32.29 -24.45 5.87
C ILE A 379 -33.01 -23.16 6.27
N LEU A 380 -34.02 -22.73 5.50
CA LEU A 380 -34.77 -21.51 5.80
C LEU A 380 -35.44 -21.58 7.16
N SER A 381 -36.02 -22.73 7.53
CA SER A 381 -36.58 -22.95 8.86
C SER A 381 -35.49 -22.92 9.94
N GLY A 382 -34.32 -23.51 9.69
CA GLY A 382 -33.20 -23.49 10.64
C GLY A 382 -32.66 -22.08 10.89
N ILE A 383 -32.55 -21.26 9.84
CA ILE A 383 -32.17 -19.85 9.93
C ILE A 383 -33.24 -19.07 10.70
N ALA A 384 -34.53 -19.30 10.42
CA ALA A 384 -35.62 -18.65 11.13
C ALA A 384 -35.64 -19.03 12.62
N ASP A 385 -35.43 -20.31 12.95
CA ASP A 385 -35.36 -20.79 14.34
C ASP A 385 -34.20 -20.13 15.09
N MET A 386 -33.02 -20.06 14.46
CA MET A 386 -31.84 -19.41 15.02
C MET A 386 -32.08 -17.92 15.23
N LYS A 387 -32.62 -17.22 14.22
CA LYS A 387 -33.00 -15.80 14.32
C LYS A 387 -33.99 -15.56 15.47
N ASN A 388 -35.04 -16.38 15.57
CA ASN A 388 -36.08 -16.22 16.58
C ASN A 388 -35.54 -16.49 17.99
N GLU A 389 -34.65 -17.47 18.17
CA GLU A 389 -34.03 -17.70 19.49
C GLU A 389 -33.12 -16.53 19.88
N ILE A 390 -32.28 -16.05 18.97
CA ILE A 390 -31.39 -14.92 19.23
C ILE A 390 -32.22 -13.66 19.54
N GLN A 391 -33.27 -13.39 18.75
CA GLN A 391 -34.16 -12.26 18.99
C GLN A 391 -34.87 -12.39 20.34
N SER A 392 -35.42 -13.57 20.67
CA SER A 392 -36.07 -13.81 21.95
C SER A 392 -35.11 -13.66 23.12
N PHE A 393 -33.86 -14.12 22.96
CA PHE A 393 -32.82 -13.93 23.96
C PHE A 393 -32.55 -12.43 24.16
N LEU A 394 -32.26 -11.69 23.10
CA LEU A 394 -31.97 -10.25 23.14
C LEU A 394 -33.13 -9.40 23.69
N GLU A 395 -34.39 -9.76 23.39
CA GLU A 395 -35.58 -9.07 23.92
C GLU A 395 -35.79 -9.31 25.43
N THR A 396 -35.37 -10.48 25.93
CA THR A 396 -35.50 -10.83 27.35
C THR A 396 -34.26 -10.46 28.16
N PHE A 397 -33.16 -10.13 27.49
CA PHE A 397 -31.89 -9.83 28.12
C PHE A 397 -31.88 -8.41 28.69
N ASP A 398 -31.29 -8.26 29.87
CA ASP A 398 -31.14 -6.97 30.52
C ASP A 398 -30.07 -6.16 29.79
N SER A 399 -30.47 -5.10 29.09
CA SER A 399 -29.58 -4.24 28.30
C SER A 399 -28.53 -3.50 29.15
N SER A 400 -28.64 -3.53 30.48
CA SER A 400 -27.63 -2.96 31.39
C SER A 400 -26.50 -3.94 31.75
N LYS A 401 -26.60 -5.21 31.33
CA LYS A 401 -25.59 -6.25 31.57
C LYS A 401 -24.90 -6.64 30.27
N PRO A 402 -23.62 -7.02 30.31
CA PRO A 402 -22.95 -7.60 29.15
C PRO A 402 -23.40 -9.04 28.92
N ILE A 403 -23.47 -9.45 27.65
CA ILE A 403 -23.73 -10.85 27.27
C ILE A 403 -22.45 -11.65 27.49
N THR A 404 -22.53 -12.73 28.26
CA THR A 404 -21.38 -13.59 28.58
C THR A 404 -21.34 -14.85 27.71
N SER A 405 -20.21 -15.55 27.70
CA SER A 405 -20.08 -16.87 27.02
C SER A 405 -21.12 -17.89 27.50
N ALA A 406 -21.45 -17.88 28.80
CA ALA A 406 -22.48 -18.75 29.37
C ALA A 406 -23.87 -18.49 28.77
N ASP A 407 -24.19 -17.22 28.50
CA ASP A 407 -25.46 -16.83 27.90
C ASP A 407 -25.56 -17.33 26.45
N VAL A 408 -24.48 -17.20 25.68
CA VAL A 408 -24.39 -17.73 24.31
C VAL A 408 -24.57 -19.25 24.30
N HIS A 409 -23.91 -19.97 25.21
CA HIS A 409 -24.10 -21.41 25.36
C HIS A 409 -25.56 -21.77 25.68
N GLN A 410 -26.25 -20.98 26.51
CA GLN A 410 -27.65 -21.21 26.84
C GLN A 410 -28.59 -21.08 25.62
N VAL A 411 -28.33 -20.12 24.73
CA VAL A 411 -29.06 -19.95 23.46
C VAL A 411 -28.92 -21.19 22.58
N PHE A 412 -27.70 -21.70 22.40
CA PHE A 412 -27.46 -22.91 21.63
C PHE A 412 -28.09 -24.16 22.25
N GLU A 413 -28.07 -24.28 23.58
CA GLU A 413 -28.78 -25.36 24.27
C GLU A 413 -30.29 -25.33 24.01
N ASN A 414 -30.89 -24.14 24.01
CA ASN A 414 -32.32 -23.96 23.77
C ASN A 414 -32.69 -24.36 22.35
N LEU A 415 -31.90 -23.94 21.35
CA LEU A 415 -32.03 -24.38 19.96
C LEU A 415 -31.94 -25.90 19.84
N ALA A 416 -30.99 -26.53 20.53
CA ALA A 416 -30.84 -27.99 20.56
C ALA A 416 -32.02 -28.71 21.24
N LYS A 417 -32.60 -28.12 22.30
CA LYS A 417 -33.83 -28.63 22.94
C LYS A 417 -35.03 -28.50 21.99
N LYS A 418 -35.21 -27.38 21.29
CA LYS A 418 -36.30 -27.17 20.31
C LYS A 418 -36.23 -28.14 19.14
N ARG A 419 -35.05 -28.39 18.56
CA ARG A 419 -34.87 -29.39 17.48
C ARG A 419 -35.23 -30.81 17.93
N ARG A 420 -34.92 -31.20 19.16
CA ARG A 420 -35.29 -32.52 19.74
C ARG A 420 -36.81 -32.70 19.85
N HIS A 421 -37.56 -31.64 20.19
CA HIS A 421 -39.03 -31.70 20.25
C HIS A 421 -39.70 -31.82 18.86
N VAL A 422 -39.11 -31.24 17.81
CA VAL A 422 -39.62 -31.34 16.43
C VAL A 422 -39.39 -32.74 15.85
N LEU A 423 -38.22 -33.34 16.09
CA LEU A 423 -37.93 -34.73 15.71
C LEU A 423 -38.85 -35.73 16.41
N PHE A 424 -39.19 -35.49 17.68
CA PHE A 424 -40.13 -36.33 18.42
C PHE A 424 -41.58 -36.20 17.90
N LYS A 425 -41.98 -35.01 17.41
CA LYS A 425 -43.30 -34.79 16.79
C LYS A 425 -43.43 -35.35 15.36
N ARG A 426 -42.32 -35.48 14.60
CA ARG A 426 -42.31 -36.19 13.30
C ARG A 426 -42.45 -37.71 13.45
N SER A 427 -42.34 -38.25 14.67
CA SER A 427 -42.59 -39.66 14.99
C SER A 427 -44.06 -39.91 15.31
N PHE A 428 -44.94 -39.86 14.31
CA PHE A 428 -46.30 -40.41 14.40
C PHE A 428 -46.57 -41.43 13.28
N ARG A 429 -46.80 -42.67 13.75
CA ARG A 429 -47.34 -43.89 13.12
C ARG A 429 -47.76 -43.82 11.64
N CYS A 430 -47.10 -44.64 10.81
CA CYS A 430 -47.82 -45.39 9.79
C CYS A 430 -48.28 -46.71 10.43
N ALA A 431 -49.60 -46.88 10.55
CA ALA A 431 -50.20 -48.13 10.97
C ALA A 431 -50.42 -49.02 9.74
N PHE A 432 -49.43 -49.81 9.35
CA PHE A 432 -49.62 -51.13 8.71
C PHE A 432 -48.33 -51.93 8.94
N GLY A 433 -48.50 -53.14 9.47
CA GLY A 433 -47.40 -53.94 10.00
C GLY A 433 -46.45 -54.46 8.94
N THR A 434 -45.16 -54.19 9.15
CA THR A 434 -44.06 -55.14 9.01
C THR A 434 -42.86 -54.55 9.75
N ASP A 435 -42.30 -55.30 10.70
CA ASP A 435 -41.05 -54.97 11.38
C ASP A 435 -39.91 -54.85 10.37
N TRP A 436 -39.37 -53.64 10.19
CA TRP A 436 -38.03 -53.45 9.64
C TRP A 436 -37.18 -52.71 10.68
N LYS A 437 -36.28 -53.46 11.31
CA LYS A 437 -35.15 -52.92 12.07
C LYS A 437 -34.31 -52.06 11.12
N VAL A 438 -34.25 -50.76 11.36
CA VAL A 438 -33.19 -49.92 10.79
C VAL A 438 -32.07 -49.85 11.81
N THR A 439 -31.00 -50.57 11.49
CA THR A 439 -29.69 -50.53 12.13
C THR A 439 -29.13 -49.12 12.10
N GLY A 440 -28.63 -48.65 13.25
CA GLY A 440 -27.89 -47.40 13.35
C GLY A 440 -26.60 -47.42 12.52
N PHE A 441 -26.47 -46.42 11.66
CA PHE A 441 -25.24 -45.88 11.09
C PHE A 441 -25.56 -44.38 10.97
N GLY A 442 -24.97 -43.48 11.76
CA GLY A 442 -23.56 -43.15 11.69
C GLY A 442 -23.37 -41.87 10.88
N PHE A 443 -24.03 -40.77 11.27
CA PHE A 443 -23.75 -39.41 10.78
C PHE A 443 -23.70 -38.48 11.99
N GLY A 444 -22.56 -38.50 12.63
CA GLY A 444 -22.21 -37.68 13.79
C GLY A 444 -20.69 -37.55 13.80
N LYS A 445 -20.15 -36.87 12.79
CA LYS A 445 -18.75 -36.41 12.70
C LYS A 445 -18.57 -35.57 11.42
N ALA A 446 -19.14 -34.38 11.44
CA ALA A 446 -18.75 -33.23 10.65
C ALA A 446 -19.51 -32.06 11.29
N ILE A 447 -18.85 -30.94 11.56
CA ILE A 447 -19.34 -29.81 12.37
C ILE A 447 -19.16 -30.04 13.89
N LEU A 448 -17.91 -30.25 14.30
CA LEU A 448 -17.34 -29.80 15.58
C LEU A 448 -15.81 -30.01 15.45
N GLY A 449 -15.11 -28.98 14.98
CA GLY A 449 -13.68 -29.11 14.65
C GLY A 449 -13.04 -27.83 14.14
N MET A 450 -13.61 -26.68 14.45
CA MET A 450 -13.03 -25.34 14.35
C MET A 450 -13.75 -24.53 15.42
N TRP A 451 -13.05 -23.64 16.12
CA TRP A 451 -13.43 -22.95 17.36
C TRP A 451 -13.10 -23.72 18.65
N MET A 452 -11.79 -23.86 18.93
CA MET A 452 -11.21 -23.80 20.28
C MET A 452 -9.67 -23.79 20.18
N GLN A 453 -9.13 -22.57 20.18
CA GLN A 453 -7.76 -22.07 20.32
C GLN A 453 -7.89 -20.66 19.73
N ASP A 454 -7.98 -19.57 20.51
CA ASP A 454 -7.41 -19.29 21.82
C ASP A 454 -8.43 -18.96 22.92
#